data_AF-V2UGZ1-F1
#
_entry.id   AF-V2UGZ1-F1
#
_cell.length_a   1.000
_cell.length_b   1.000
_cell.length_c   1.000
_cell.angle_alpha   90.00
_cell.angle_beta   90.00
_cell.angle_gamma   90.00
#
_symmetry.space_group_name_H-M   'P 1'
#
loop_
_entity.id
_entity.type
_entity.pdbx_description
1 polymer ?
#
loop_
_entity_poly.entity_id
_entity_poly.type
_entity_poly.pdbx_seq_one_letter_code
_entity_poly.pdbx_strand_id
1 'polypeptide(L)' 'MPDSNIVSFFNKNAEDLQTQRTSLKVEIYGVKIEMDVYGKDNTGIKDFLETCLRTASTSSHASAK' A
#
# COMPACT_ATOMS: atom_id res chain seq x y z
N MET A 1 19.62 -4.55 24.61
CA MET A 1 20.19 -4.46 23.25
C MET A 1 19.06 -4.07 22.31
N PRO A 2 19.26 -3.17 21.34
CA PRO A 2 18.28 -3.00 20.28
C PRO A 2 18.09 -4.33 19.57
N ASP A 3 16.85 -4.66 19.20
CA ASP A 3 16.56 -5.91 18.51
C ASP A 3 17.45 -6.06 17.28
N SER A 4 18.08 -7.21 17.12
CA SER A 4 18.97 -7.48 15.98
C SER A 4 18.24 -7.27 14.63
N ASN A 5 16.91 -7.40 14.63
CA ASN A 5 16.03 -7.11 13.51
C ASN A 5 15.92 -5.60 13.20
N ILE A 6 15.91 -4.75 14.23
CA ILE A 6 15.87 -3.30 14.09
C ILE A 6 17.21 -2.79 13.56
N VAL A 7 18.33 -3.29 14.10
CA VAL A 7 19.67 -2.88 13.64
C VAL A 7 19.93 -3.33 12.20
N SER A 8 19.55 -4.55 11.84
CA SER A 8 19.68 -5.03 10.45
C SER A 8 18.76 -4.28 9.48
N PHE A 9 17.56 -3.88 9.91
CA PHE A 9 16.69 -3.00 9.12
C PHE A 9 17.37 -1.65 8.83
N PHE A 10 17.92 -0.97 9.84
CA PHE A 10 18.59 0.31 9.63
C PHE A 10 19.84 0.18 8.74
N ASN A 11 20.66 -0.85 8.94
CA ASN A 11 21.85 -1.05 8.12
C ASN A 11 21.48 -1.33 6.65
N LYS A 12 20.45 -2.13 6.40
CA LYS A 12 20.00 -2.48 5.05
C LYS A 12 19.34 -1.30 4.32
N ASN A 13 18.61 -0.44 5.04
CA ASN A 13 17.94 0.73 4.45
C ASN A 13 18.81 2.00 4.44
N ALA A 14 19.87 2.07 5.26
CA ALA A 14 20.85 3.15 5.19
C ALA A 14 21.70 3.08 3.91
N GLU A 15 21.93 1.88 3.39
CA GLU A 15 22.62 1.66 2.10
C GLU A 15 21.67 1.80 0.90
N ASP A 16 20.39 1.45 1.05
CA ASP A 16 19.35 1.57 0.02
C ASP A 16 18.51 2.84 0.20
N LEU A 17 19.03 3.97 -0.28
CA LEU A 17 18.35 5.28 -0.40
C LEU A 17 17.08 5.29 -1.30
N GLN A 18 16.53 4.13 -1.64
CA GLN A 18 15.51 3.96 -2.68
C GLN A 18 14.12 3.62 -2.18
N THR A 19 13.82 3.60 -0.88
CA THR A 19 12.43 3.48 -0.44
C THR A 19 11.71 4.81 -0.65
N GLN A 20 11.01 4.93 -1.78
CA GLN A 20 10.14 6.06 -2.05
C GLN A 20 8.88 5.90 -1.20
N ARG A 21 8.56 6.94 -0.43
CA ARG A 21 7.26 7.06 0.22
C ARG A 21 6.28 7.68 -0.77
N THR A 22 5.18 7.00 -1.03
CA THR A 22 4.08 7.49 -1.85
C THR A 22 2.81 7.49 -1.03
N SER A 23 2.24 8.68 -0.82
CA SER A 23 0.92 8.81 -0.20
C SER A 23 -0.15 8.69 -1.29
N LEU A 24 -1.00 7.67 -1.15
CA LEU A 24 -2.12 7.39 -2.05
C LEU A 24 -3.41 7.92 -1.43
N LYS A 25 -4.22 8.60 -2.24
CA LYS A 25 -5.55 9.07 -1.87
C LYS A 25 -6.55 8.61 -2.92
N VAL A 26 -7.55 7.85 -2.50
CA VAL A 26 -8.59 7.28 -3.37
C VAL A 26 -9.96 7.54 -2.76
N GLU A 27 -10.93 7.93 -3.57
CA GLU A 27 -12.32 8.12 -3.15
C GLU A 27 -13.23 7.19 -3.95
N ILE A 28 -13.94 6.30 -3.26
CA ILE A 28 -14.82 5.30 -3.86
C ILE A 28 -16.13 5.25 -3.07
N TYR A 29 -17.27 5.35 -3.78
CA TYR A 29 -18.62 5.35 -3.20
C TYR A 29 -18.82 6.32 -2.02
N GLY A 30 -18.15 7.47 -2.05
CA GLY A 30 -18.20 8.49 -0.98
C GLY A 30 -17.30 8.18 0.23
N VAL A 31 -16.53 7.09 0.20
CA VAL A 31 -15.53 6.76 1.22
C VAL A 31 -14.15 7.21 0.74
N LYS A 32 -13.46 7.98 1.58
CA LYS A 32 -12.07 8.43 1.35
C LYS A 32 -11.09 7.49 2.03
N ILE A 33 -10.11 7.04 1.27
CA ILE A 33 -9.06 6.12 1.72
C ILE A 33 -7.72 6.81 1.49
N GLU A 34 -6.95 6.96 2.55
CA GLU A 34 -5.57 7.45 2.51
C GLU A 34 -4.62 6.35 2.97
N MET A 35 -3.56 6.08 2.20
CA MET A 35 -2.59 5.03 2.49
C MET A 35 -1.17 5.50 2.16
N ASP A 36 -0.26 5.33 3.11
CA ASP A 36 1.18 5.55 2.87
C ASP A 36 1.84 4.24 2.44
N VAL A 37 2.47 4.26 1.27
CA VAL A 37 3.19 3.11 0.70
C VAL A 37 4.68 3.39 0.69
N TYR A 38 5.46 2.39 1.10
CA TYR A 38 6.91 2.43 1.13
C TYR A 38 7.46 1.30 0.27
N GLY A 39 8.22 1.64 -0.77
CA GLY A 39 8.73 0.66 -1.73
C GLY A 39 9.79 1.26 -2.65
N LYS A 40 10.56 0.41 -3.33
CA LYS A 40 11.55 0.86 -4.32
C LYS A 40 10.91 1.38 -5.61
N ASP A 41 9.80 0.76 -5.99
CA ASP A 41 8.97 1.15 -7.12
C ASP A 41 7.51 1.07 -6.68
N ASN A 42 6.85 2.24 -6.65
CA ASN A 42 5.43 2.36 -6.31
C ASN A 42 4.58 2.59 -7.57
N THR A 43 5.14 2.43 -8.77
CA THR A 43 4.41 2.58 -10.02
C THR A 43 3.32 1.50 -10.13
N GLY A 44 2.09 1.89 -10.43
CA GLY A 44 0.96 0.97 -10.57
C GLY A 44 0.30 0.52 -9.27
N ILE A 45 0.82 0.91 -8.09
CA ILE A 45 0.17 0.56 -6.80
C ILE A 45 -1.23 1.17 -6.68
N LYS A 46 -1.43 2.34 -7.29
CA LYS A 46 -2.73 3.02 -7.33
C LYS A 46 -3.74 2.19 -8.12
N ASP A 47 -3.37 1.73 -9.31
CA ASP A 47 -4.24 0.94 -10.19
C ASP A 47 -4.56 -0.42 -9.56
N PHE A 48 -3.58 -1.03 -8.89
CA PHE A 48 -3.78 -2.24 -8.09
C PHE A 48 -4.81 -2.00 -6.98
N LEU A 49 -4.65 -0.93 -6.20
CA LEU A 49 -5.56 -0.57 -5.12
C LEU A 49 -6.98 -0.31 -5.64
N GLU A 50 -7.13 0.46 -6.73
CA GLU A 50 -8.43 0.70 -7.36
C GLU A 50 -9.08 -0.59 -7.85
N THR A 51 -8.30 -1.52 -8.41
CA THR A 51 -8.78 -2.83 -8.85
C THR A 51 -9.31 -3.65 -7.67
N CYS A 52 -8.53 -3.76 -6.60
CA CYS A 52 -8.94 -4.46 -5.38
C CYS A 52 -10.24 -3.89 -4.79
N LEU A 53 -10.34 -2.56 -4.71
CA LEU A 53 -11.52 -1.89 -4.16
C LEU A 53 -12.75 -2.11 -5.06
N ARG A 54 -12.60 -2.10 -6.38
CA ARG A 54 -13.68 -2.46 -7.32
C ARG A 54 -14.11 -3.92 -7.17
N THR A 55 -13.17 -4.86 -7.09
CA THR A 55 -13.48 -6.29 -6.90
C THR A 55 -14.23 -6.53 -5.60
N ALA A 56 -13.76 -5.95 -4.49
CA ALA A 56 -14.45 -6.04 -3.19
C ALA A 56 -15.88 -5.52 -3.29
N SER A 57 -16.08 -4.40 -3.99
CA SER A 57 -17.40 -3.80 -4.20
C SER A 57 -18.33 -4.70 -5.00
N THR A 58 -17.85 -5.38 -6.04
CA THR A 58 -18.65 -6.33 -6.84
C THR A 58 -18.96 -7.65 -6.12
N SER A 59 -18.10 -8.09 -5.19
CA SER A 59 -18.31 -9.33 -4.45
C SER A 59 -19.55 -9.30 -3.55
N SER A 60 -19.94 -8.11 -3.07
CA SER A 60 -21.16 -7.93 -2.26
C SER A 60 -22.46 -8.09 -3.05
N HIS A 61 -22.44 -7.92 -4.39
CA HIS A 61 -23.60 -8.14 -5.25
C HIS A 61 -23.72 -9.57 -5.77
N ALA A 62 -22.66 -10.38 -5.70
CA ALA A 62 -22.69 -11.78 -6.14
C ALA A 62 -23.39 -12.72 -5.13
N SER A 63 -23.52 -12.32 -3.86
CA SER A 63 -24.07 -13.14 -2.79
C SER A 63 -25.58 -12.94 -2.53
N ALA A 64 -26.28 -12.17 -3.37
CA ALA A 64 -27.69 -11.82 -3.18
C ALA A 64 -28.64 -12.54 -4.17
N LYS A 65 -28.29 -13.73 -4.66
CA LYS A 65 -29.13 -14.48 -5.60
C LYS A 65 -29.26 -15.95 -5.23
#